data_AF-A0A7S8ICN7-F1
#
_entry.id   AF-A0A7S8ICN7-F1
#
_cell.length_a   1.000
_cell.length_b   1.000
_cell.length_c   1.000
_cell.angle_alpha   90.00
_cell.angle_beta   90.00
_cell.angle_gamma   90.00
#
_symmetry.space_group_name_H-M   'P 1'
#
loop_
_entity.id
_entity.type
_entity.pdbx_description
1 polymer ?
#
loop_
_entity_poly.entity_id
_entity_poly.type
_entity_poly.pdbx_seq_one_letter_code
_entity_poly.pdbx_strand_id
1 'polypeptide(L)'
;MFRKGFTLFWTAREQLQLTWALLRDDRVPKWQKAIPFLPLIYILSPLNFLTFAIPFVGQIDEVVLMLLAMKAMERAVDQKILAEYQKKLAKK
;
A
#
# COMPACT_ATOMS: atom_id res chain seq x y z
N MET A 1 11.50 7.20 -23.85
CA MET A 1 10.34 7.29 -22.93
C MET A 1 10.42 6.27 -21.76
N PHE A 2 11.62 5.83 -21.34
CA PHE A 2 11.83 4.67 -20.42
C PHE A 2 12.16 5.03 -18.95
N ARG A 3 12.12 6.33 -18.55
CA ARG A 3 12.54 6.77 -17.20
C ARG A 3 11.50 6.56 -16.09
N LYS A 4 10.25 6.19 -16.43
CA LYS A 4 9.13 6.07 -15.46
C LYS A 4 9.10 4.76 -14.66
N GLY A 5 9.70 3.68 -15.16
CA GLY A 5 9.72 2.39 -14.45
C GLY A 5 10.43 2.50 -13.11
N PHE A 6 11.55 3.23 -13.08
CA PHE A 6 12.36 3.40 -11.88
C PHE A 6 11.68 4.23 -10.78
N THR A 7 10.91 5.25 -11.16
CA THR A 7 10.17 6.07 -10.19
C THR A 7 9.06 5.26 -9.50
N LEU A 8 8.47 4.30 -10.20
CA LEU A 8 7.38 3.49 -9.66
C LEU A 8 7.85 2.58 -8.51
N PHE A 9 9.00 1.94 -8.68
CA PHE A 9 9.62 1.14 -7.62
C PHE A 9 10.03 2.00 -6.41
N TRP A 10 10.53 3.21 -6.66
CA TRP A 10 10.92 4.13 -5.60
C TRP A 10 9.70 4.59 -4.78
N THR A 11 8.63 5.01 -5.45
CA THR A 11 7.38 5.44 -4.80
C THR A 11 6.71 4.30 -4.04
N ALA A 12 6.72 3.07 -4.57
CA ALA A 12 6.18 1.91 -3.87
C ALA A 12 6.92 1.65 -2.55
N ARG A 13 8.26 1.79 -2.55
CA ARG A 13 9.07 1.67 -1.33
C ARG A 13 8.74 2.76 -0.31
N GLU A 14 8.58 4.00 -0.75
CA GLU A 14 8.20 5.13 0.12
C GLU A 14 6.80 4.92 0.74
N GLN A 15 5.83 4.48 -0.06
CA GLN A 15 4.48 4.15 0.43
C GLN A 15 4.49 3.00 1.44
N LEU A 16 5.29 1.96 1.20
CA LEU A 16 5.48 0.86 2.16
C LEU A 16 6.04 1.38 3.48
N GLN A 17 7.08 2.23 3.45
CA GLN A 17 7.66 2.80 4.65
C GLN A 17 6.69 3.70 5.41
N LEU A 18 5.92 4.52 4.69
CA LEU A 18 4.88 5.38 5.27
C LEU A 18 3.77 4.57 5.92
N THR A 19 3.22 3.60 5.18
CA THR A 19 2.19 2.68 5.68
C THR A 19 2.67 1.96 6.94
N TRP A 20 3.90 1.44 6.91
CA TRP A 20 4.49 0.76 8.06
C TRP A 20 4.64 1.67 9.29
N ALA A 21 5.02 2.93 9.07
CA ALA A 21 5.12 3.90 10.15
C ALA A 21 3.75 4.22 10.76
N LEU A 22 2.72 4.39 9.93
CA LEU A 22 1.34 4.65 10.36
C LEU A 22 0.72 3.45 11.09
N LEU A 23 1.02 2.22 10.65
CA LEU A 23 0.58 1.00 11.33
C LEU A 23 1.08 0.92 12.78
N ARG A 24 2.28 1.47 13.04
CA ARG A 24 2.91 1.50 14.36
C ARG A 24 2.50 2.68 15.23
N ASP A 25 1.82 3.69 14.68
CA ASP A 25 1.37 4.85 15.47
C ASP A 25 0.09 4.50 16.25
N ASP A 26 0.11 4.68 17.57
CA ASP A 26 -1.04 4.40 18.45
C ASP A 26 -2.21 5.38 18.25
N ARG A 27 -1.94 6.56 17.69
CA ARG A 27 -2.96 7.57 17.35
C ARG A 27 -3.83 7.13 16.17
N VAL A 28 -3.40 6.14 15.39
CA VAL A 28 -4.16 5.60 14.25
C VAL A 28 -5.14 4.53 14.74
N PRO A 29 -6.47 4.71 14.56
CA PRO A 29 -7.47 3.71 14.90
C PRO A 29 -7.23 2.35 14.22
N LYS A 30 -7.51 1.26 14.95
CA LYS A 30 -7.31 -0.12 14.46
C LYS A 30 -8.05 -0.43 13.15
N TRP A 31 -9.23 0.16 12.94
CA TRP A 31 -9.99 -0.04 11.70
C TRP A 31 -9.27 0.54 10.47
N GLN A 32 -8.53 1.64 10.61
CA GLN A 32 -7.73 2.22 9.52
C GLN A 32 -6.50 1.36 9.22
N LYS A 33 -5.92 0.78 10.28
CA LYS A 33 -4.81 -0.17 10.15
C LYS A 33 -5.22 -1.43 9.40
N ALA A 34 -6.51 -1.81 9.39
CA ALA A 34 -6.99 -2.97 8.65
C ALA A 34 -7.02 -2.76 7.12
N ILE A 35 -7.10 -1.51 6.65
CA ILE A 35 -7.22 -1.16 5.23
C ILE A 35 -6.12 -1.79 4.36
N PRO A 36 -4.81 -1.63 4.67
CA PRO A 36 -3.75 -2.23 3.85
C PRO A 36 -3.74 -3.77 3.87
N PHE A 37 -4.49 -4.42 4.77
CA PHE A 37 -4.60 -5.88 4.81
C PHE A 37 -5.76 -6.42 3.96
N LEU A 38 -6.69 -5.59 3.49
CA LEU A 38 -7.79 -6.03 2.63
C LEU A 38 -7.30 -6.71 1.33
N PRO A 39 -6.28 -6.18 0.62
CA PRO A 39 -5.72 -6.86 -0.54
C PRO A 39 -5.05 -8.18 -0.17
N LEU A 40 -4.42 -8.29 1.02
CA LEU A 40 -3.80 -9.54 1.47
C LEU A 40 -4.85 -10.64 1.69
N ILE A 41 -6.03 -10.29 2.23
CA ILE A 41 -7.14 -11.23 2.36
C ILE A 41 -7.61 -11.69 0.98
N TYR A 42 -7.68 -10.79 0.00
CA TYR A 42 -8.01 -11.16 -1.38
C TYR A 42 -6.95 -12.08 -2.00
N ILE A 43 -5.67 -11.74 -1.84
CA ILE A 43 -4.53 -12.50 -2.38
C ILE A 43 -4.53 -13.93 -1.82
N LEU A 44 -4.81 -14.08 -0.51
CA LEU A 44 -4.85 -15.37 0.19
C LEU A 44 -6.19 -16.09 0.05
N SER A 45 -7.19 -15.48 -0.59
CA SER A 45 -8.52 -16.05 -0.76
C SER A 45 -8.48 -17.23 -1.73
N PRO A 46 -9.24 -18.31 -1.49
CA PRO A 46 -9.38 -19.41 -2.45
C PRO A 46 -9.98 -18.97 -3.80
N LEU A 47 -10.54 -17.77 -3.90
CA LEU A 47 -10.99 -17.20 -5.18
C LEU A 47 -9.82 -17.00 -6.17
N ASN A 48 -8.60 -16.82 -5.66
CA ASN A 48 -7.40 -16.59 -6.47
C ASN A 48 -6.87 -17.86 -7.17
N PHE A 49 -7.43 -19.05 -6.88
CA PHE A 49 -7.06 -20.28 -7.59
C PHE A 49 -7.45 -20.23 -9.09
N LEU A 50 -8.46 -19.43 -9.46
CA LEU A 50 -8.89 -19.26 -10.86
C LEU A 50 -7.90 -18.43 -11.68
N THR A 51 -7.36 -17.34 -11.11
CA THR A 51 -6.39 -16.45 -11.75
C THR A 51 -5.02 -17.11 -11.93
N PHE A 52 -4.71 -18.16 -11.15
CA PHE A 52 -3.49 -18.96 -11.30
C PHE A 52 -3.35 -19.62 -12.69
N ALA A 53 -4.45 -19.73 -13.46
CA ALA A 53 -4.44 -20.26 -14.82
C ALA A 53 -3.81 -19.31 -15.86
N ILE A 54 -3.63 -18.01 -15.56
CA ILE A 54 -3.10 -17.01 -16.50
C ILE A 54 -1.82 -16.37 -15.91
N PRO A 55 -0.62 -16.83 -16.30
CA PRO A 55 0.64 -16.25 -15.84
C PRO A 55 0.80 -14.78 -16.29
N PHE A 56 1.48 -13.97 -15.48
CA PHE A 56 1.87 -12.57 -15.72
C PHE A 56 0.78 -11.48 -15.73
N VAL A 57 -0.42 -11.73 -16.26
CA VAL A 57 -1.48 -10.70 -16.33
C VAL A 57 -2.19 -10.54 -14.98
N GLY A 58 -2.50 -11.65 -14.31
CA GLY A 58 -3.21 -11.67 -13.02
C GLY A 58 -2.36 -11.37 -11.78
N GLN A 59 -1.18 -10.76 -11.94
CA GLN A 59 -0.33 -10.32 -10.81
C GLN A 59 -0.20 -8.79 -10.74
N ILE A 60 -0.42 -8.10 -11.86
CA ILE A 60 -0.30 -6.64 -11.94
C ILE A 60 -1.47 -5.98 -11.17
N ASP A 61 -2.66 -6.56 -11.29
CA ASP A 61 -3.85 -6.18 -10.54
C ASP A 61 -3.65 -6.27 -9.03
N GLU A 62 -3.00 -7.31 -8.52
CA GLU A 62 -2.71 -7.48 -7.10
C GLU A 62 -1.80 -6.37 -6.54
N VAL A 63 -0.75 -6.00 -7.28
CA VAL A 63 0.15 -4.89 -6.90
C VAL A 63 -0.59 -3.55 -6.91
N VAL A 64 -1.41 -3.31 -7.93
CA VAL A 64 -2.23 -2.09 -8.02
C VAL A 64 -3.22 -2.03 -6.85
N LEU A 65 -3.86 -3.15 -6.50
CA LEU A 65 -4.79 -3.23 -5.38
C LEU A 65 -4.09 -2.93 -4.04
N MET A 66 -2.87 -3.44 -3.84
CA MET A 66 -2.05 -3.12 -2.66
C MET A 66 -1.74 -1.62 -2.56
N LEU A 67 -1.29 -0.98 -3.65
CA LEU A 67 -1.01 0.45 -3.68
C LEU A 67 -2.26 1.30 -3.43
N LEU A 68 -3.42 0.87 -3.97
CA LEU A 68 -4.70 1.52 -3.71
C LEU A 68 -5.10 1.43 -2.24
N ALA A 69 -4.91 0.28 -1.59
CA ALA A 69 -5.21 0.12 -0.17
C ALA A 69 -4.31 0.99 0.71
N MET A 70 -3.01 1.09 0.39
CA MET A 70 -2.11 2.02 1.08
C MET A 70 -2.59 3.47 0.94
N LYS A 71 -2.95 3.90 -0.27
CA LYS A 71 -3.52 5.24 -0.49
C LYS A 71 -4.87 5.44 0.22
N ALA A 72 -5.68 4.41 0.31
CA ALA A 72 -6.94 4.47 1.05
C ALA A 72 -6.69 4.65 2.55
N MET A 73 -5.68 3.98 3.11
CA MET A 73 -5.25 4.20 4.49
C MET A 73 -4.78 5.64 4.70
N GLU A 74 -3.92 6.16 3.82
CA GLU A 74 -3.46 7.56 3.89
C GLU A 74 -4.64 8.55 3.92
N ARG A 75 -5.71 8.29 3.16
CA ARG A 75 -6.92 9.13 3.16
C ARG A 75 -7.79 8.95 4.40
N ALA A 76 -7.75 7.78 5.03
CA ALA A 76 -8.52 7.49 6.23
C ALA A 76 -7.86 8.03 7.50
N VAL A 77 -6.52 8.07 7.53
CA VAL A 77 -5.73 8.59 8.65
C VAL A 77 -5.85 10.11 8.77
N ASP A 78 -5.73 10.62 10.00
CA ASP A 78 -5.66 12.07 10.26
C ASP A 78 -4.52 12.70 9.46
N GLN A 79 -4.85 13.74 8.68
CA GLN A 79 -3.93 14.45 7.79
C GLN A 79 -2.73 15.04 8.54
N LYS A 80 -2.88 15.40 9.83
CA LYS A 80 -1.77 15.90 10.66
C LYS A 80 -0.73 14.81 10.92
N ILE A 81 -1.19 13.60 11.25
CA ILE A 81 -0.32 12.44 11.48
C ILE A 81 0.36 12.04 10.16
N LEU A 82 -0.40 11.98 9.07
CA LEU A 82 0.13 11.68 7.75
C LEU A 82 1.25 12.65 7.34
N ALA A 83 1.00 13.96 7.47
CA ALA A 83 1.97 15.00 7.12
C ALA A 83 3.23 14.95 7.99
N GLU A 84 3.10 14.56 9.27
CA GLU A 84 4.24 14.36 10.17
C GLU A 84 5.18 13.27 9.64
N TYR A 85 4.63 12.11 9.27
CA TYR A 85 5.44 11.00 8.74
C TYR A 85 5.97 11.26 7.33
N GLN A 86 5.19 11.92 6.46
CA GLN A 86 5.68 12.32 5.14
C GLN A 86 6.90 13.24 5.25
N LYS A 87 6.87 14.23 6.15
CA LYS A 87 8.03 15.11 6.41
C LYS A 87 9.20 14.35 7.01
N LYS A 88 8.95 13.38 7.89
CA LYS A 88 9.99 12.56 8.53
C LYS A 88 10.70 11.67 7.51
N LEU A 89 9.97 11.10 6.55
CA LEU A 89 10.52 10.25 5.50
C LEU A 89 11.20 11.05 4.39
N ALA A 90 10.72 12.25 4.07
CA ALA A 90 11.32 13.14 3.07
C ALA A 90 12.66 13.77 3.53
N LYS A 91 12.95 13.78 4.83
CA LYS A 91 14.20 14.30 5.41
C LYS A 91 15.33 13.26 5.48
N LYS A 92 15.11 12.05 4.98
CA LYS A 92 16.03 10.92 5.08
C LYS A 92 16.77 10.69 3.77
#